data_AF-A0A7Y4LBV3-F1
#
_entry.id   AF-A0A7Y4LBV3-F1
#
_cell.length_a   1.000
_cell.length_b   1.000
_cell.length_c   1.000
_cell.angle_alpha   90.00
_cell.angle_beta   90.00
_cell.angle_gamma   90.00
#
_symmetry.space_group_name_H-M   'P 1'
#
loop_
_entity.id
_entity.type
_entity.pdbx_description
1 polymer ?
#
loop_
_entity_poly.entity_id
_entity_poly.type
_entity_poly.pdbx_seq_one_letter_code
_entity_poly.pdbx_strand_id
1 'polypeptide(L)'
;MNVSTYTTFDSELKRQWVDGLNNGGNHELLLFVRAISPFKTIYAITLLDIYHEGFLLSIQEDVDGLPIDYFHSFGKRVEEPMAFFIKIYSDFFQRNTPDLKNNRKLIVLDRQKITSSFIRLRLAYKDALPNNIKPAFITVLSIGEDLSRAYTYRKVNTEQQYIEVDFFTHGVTPTKKWLECLEPGQDVISLREKNESVDHLQQGKVLLCGDETAFPAIASLLDNWQNPEPPLVLLEMLNLEDSVYFKDCRLPKGTQICTFSIQSPDEYGTKIKNYLEQTDYSIQKIWGAFHTDGMKLLRKFFEQKYQITSADMVVRAYWNRLKN
;
A
#
# COMPACT_ATOMS: atom_id res chain seq x y z
N MET A 1 24.51 27.12 -14.97
CA MET A 1 24.16 27.23 -16.40
C MET A 1 22.83 27.95 -16.51
N ASN A 2 22.67 28.80 -17.54
CA ASN A 2 21.62 29.82 -17.68
C ASN A 2 20.18 29.30 -17.61
N VAL A 3 19.34 30.01 -16.85
CA VAL A 3 17.89 29.81 -16.67
C VAL A 3 17.10 30.44 -17.84
N SER A 4 17.57 30.31 -19.09
CA SER A 4 17.00 31.06 -20.23
C SER A 4 16.89 30.26 -21.54
N THR A 5 16.53 28.98 -21.48
CA THR A 5 16.56 28.13 -22.70
C THR A 5 15.26 27.43 -23.06
N TYR A 6 14.24 27.39 -22.20
CA TYR A 6 13.01 26.63 -22.47
C TYR A 6 11.74 27.45 -22.22
N THR A 7 10.75 27.27 -23.09
CA THR A 7 9.51 28.05 -23.04
C THR A 7 8.54 27.39 -22.06
N THR A 8 8.26 28.08 -20.95
CA THR A 8 7.30 27.65 -19.93
C THR A 8 5.86 27.88 -20.37
N PHE A 9 4.94 27.05 -19.86
CA PHE A 9 3.50 27.28 -19.92
C PHE A 9 2.88 26.86 -18.58
N ASP A 10 1.71 27.41 -18.23
CA ASP A 10 0.95 26.95 -17.06
C ASP A 10 -0.32 26.20 -17.51
N SER A 11 -0.62 25.13 -16.80
CA SER A 11 -1.79 24.28 -17.03
C SER A 11 -2.07 23.47 -15.76
N GLU A 12 -3.34 23.35 -15.39
CA GLU A 12 -3.76 22.47 -14.31
C GLU A 12 -3.41 21.00 -14.60
N LEU A 13 -3.58 20.59 -15.86
CA LEU A 13 -3.22 19.24 -16.30
C LEU A 13 -1.71 18.98 -16.14
N LYS A 14 -0.86 19.98 -16.42
CA LYS A 14 0.59 19.87 -16.20
C LYS A 14 0.91 19.58 -14.73
N ARG A 15 0.31 20.36 -13.81
CA ARG A 15 0.50 20.17 -12.36
C ARG A 15 0.03 18.79 -11.90
N GLN A 16 -1.16 18.38 -12.31
CA GLN A 16 -1.70 17.05 -11.98
C GLN A 16 -0.78 15.91 -12.45
N TRP A 17 -0.21 16.02 -13.66
CA TRP A 17 0.71 15.01 -14.19
C TRP A 17 2.07 15.00 -13.49
N VAL A 18 2.65 16.18 -13.23
CA VAL A 18 3.90 16.29 -12.48
C VAL A 18 3.74 15.71 -11.07
N ASP A 19 2.69 16.12 -10.36
CA ASP A 19 2.40 15.62 -9.01
C ASP A 19 2.08 14.12 -9.01
N GLY A 20 1.27 13.65 -9.97
CA GLY A 20 0.87 12.25 -10.08
C GLY A 20 2.04 11.31 -10.34
N LEU A 21 2.92 11.67 -11.28
CA LEU A 21 4.10 10.87 -11.61
C LEU A 21 5.12 10.84 -10.47
N ASN A 22 5.28 11.95 -9.74
CA ASN A 22 6.22 12.02 -8.63
C ASN A 22 5.71 11.31 -7.36
N ASN A 23 4.41 11.37 -7.07
CA ASN A 23 3.84 10.81 -5.83
C ASN A 23 3.31 9.37 -5.96
N GLY A 24 2.94 8.92 -7.15
CA GLY A 24 2.31 7.61 -7.37
C GLY A 24 2.86 6.80 -8.55
N GLY A 25 3.58 7.43 -9.48
CA GLY A 25 4.04 6.83 -10.74
C GLY A 25 5.56 6.65 -10.87
N ASN A 26 6.33 6.77 -9.78
CA ASN A 26 7.80 6.86 -9.85
C ASN A 26 8.44 5.68 -10.60
N HIS A 27 7.90 4.47 -10.43
CA HIS A 27 8.37 3.29 -11.14
C HIS A 27 8.09 3.35 -12.66
N GLU A 28 6.89 3.79 -13.07
CA GLU A 28 6.54 3.97 -14.48
C GLU A 28 7.41 5.06 -15.12
N LEU A 29 7.55 6.19 -14.44
CA LEU A 29 8.41 7.29 -14.89
C LEU A 29 9.86 6.83 -15.04
N LEU A 30 10.37 6.02 -14.12
CA LEU A 30 11.71 5.45 -14.18
C LEU A 30 11.88 4.52 -15.41
N LEU A 31 10.91 3.63 -15.70
CA LEU A 31 10.95 2.76 -16.88
C LEU A 31 10.93 3.57 -18.17
N PHE A 32 10.04 4.55 -18.25
CA PHE A 32 9.95 5.48 -19.38
C PHE A 32 11.28 6.19 -19.59
N VAL A 33 11.87 6.77 -18.54
CA VAL A 33 13.12 7.53 -18.66
C VAL A 33 14.31 6.65 -19.02
N ARG A 34 14.44 5.43 -18.50
CA ARG A 34 15.51 4.50 -18.91
C ARG A 34 15.46 4.16 -20.41
N ALA A 35 14.27 4.16 -20.99
CA ALA A 35 14.10 3.86 -22.40
C ALA A 35 14.48 5.03 -23.31
N ILE A 36 14.18 6.27 -22.90
CA ILE A 36 14.35 7.46 -23.74
C ILE A 36 15.61 8.28 -23.41
N SER A 37 16.37 7.89 -22.40
CA SER A 37 17.56 8.61 -21.91
C SER A 37 18.80 7.69 -21.88
N PRO A 38 20.01 8.28 -21.75
CA PRO A 38 21.25 7.50 -21.61
C PRO A 38 21.35 6.79 -20.25
N PHE A 39 20.56 7.18 -19.24
CA PHE A 39 20.61 6.63 -17.88
C PHE A 39 20.00 5.23 -17.83
N LYS A 40 20.83 4.20 -17.71
CA LYS A 40 20.37 2.79 -17.62
C LYS A 40 20.17 2.34 -16.18
N THR A 41 20.92 2.93 -15.25
CA THR A 41 20.75 2.74 -13.81
C THR A 41 20.23 4.04 -13.23
N ILE A 42 19.08 3.98 -12.55
CA ILE A 42 18.44 5.14 -11.92
C ILE A 42 17.96 4.68 -10.55
N TYR A 43 18.45 5.32 -9.51
CA TYR A 43 18.06 5.13 -8.11
C TYR A 43 16.79 5.93 -7.77
N ALA A 44 16.77 7.21 -8.12
CA ALA A 44 15.62 8.09 -7.92
C ALA A 44 15.42 9.02 -9.11
N ILE A 45 14.16 9.38 -9.35
CA ILE A 45 13.79 10.33 -10.40
C ILE A 45 12.65 11.23 -9.96
N THR A 46 12.69 12.48 -10.41
CA THR A 46 11.63 13.47 -10.25
C THR A 46 11.43 14.23 -11.55
N LEU A 47 10.19 14.32 -12.02
CA LEU A 47 9.82 15.23 -13.10
C LEU A 47 9.68 16.64 -12.52
N LEU A 48 10.54 17.57 -12.93
CA LEU A 48 10.57 18.93 -12.42
C LEU A 48 9.57 19.83 -13.16
N ASP A 49 9.59 19.81 -14.49
CA ASP A 49 8.64 20.58 -15.31
C ASP A 49 8.58 20.08 -16.76
N ILE A 50 7.55 20.50 -17.50
CA ILE A 50 7.35 20.26 -18.93
C ILE A 50 7.31 21.62 -19.66
N TYR A 51 7.96 21.69 -20.82
CA TYR A 51 8.16 22.88 -21.66
C TYR A 51 7.71 22.60 -23.10
N HIS A 52 7.63 23.64 -23.93
CA HIS A 52 7.34 23.47 -25.36
C HIS A 52 8.40 22.64 -26.11
N GLU A 53 9.63 22.61 -25.62
CA GLU A 53 10.76 21.96 -26.26
C GLU A 53 11.10 20.57 -25.68
N GLY A 54 10.49 20.19 -24.55
CA GLY A 54 10.86 18.98 -23.83
C GLY A 54 10.42 18.99 -22.37
N PHE A 55 11.06 18.20 -21.53
CA PHE A 55 10.80 18.17 -20.09
C PHE A 55 12.07 17.98 -19.28
N LEU A 56 12.05 18.50 -18.07
CA LEU A 56 13.19 18.53 -17.16
C LEU A 56 13.00 17.50 -16.04
N LEU A 57 14.02 16.70 -15.81
CA LEU A 57 14.09 15.65 -14.81
C LEU A 57 15.22 15.95 -13.84
N SER A 58 15.06 15.59 -12.57
CA SER A 58 16.14 15.40 -11.62
C SER A 58 16.37 13.90 -11.47
N ILE A 59 17.59 13.44 -11.78
CA ILE A 59 17.95 12.02 -11.86
C ILE A 59 19.10 11.73 -10.91
N GLN A 60 18.95 10.71 -10.09
CA GLN A 60 20.00 10.19 -9.22
C GLN A 60 20.34 8.75 -9.63
N GLU A 61 21.58 8.48 -10.05
CA GLU A 61 21.98 7.14 -10.53
C GLU A 61 22.28 6.16 -9.38
N ASP A 62 22.87 6.66 -8.28
CA ASP A 62 23.31 5.87 -7.13
C ASP A 62 22.79 6.43 -5.80
N VAL A 63 22.67 5.59 -4.77
CA VAL A 63 22.14 5.93 -3.42
C VAL A 63 22.81 7.16 -2.81
N ASP A 64 24.14 7.25 -2.96
CA ASP A 64 24.97 8.34 -2.41
C ASP A 64 25.30 9.42 -3.45
N GLY A 65 24.79 9.26 -4.68
CA GLY A 65 25.03 10.19 -5.79
C GLY A 65 24.23 11.49 -5.64
N LEU A 66 24.78 12.61 -6.08
CA LEU A 66 24.04 13.86 -6.18
C LEU A 66 23.06 13.80 -7.37
N PRO A 67 21.82 14.30 -7.22
CA PRO A 67 20.89 14.40 -8.35
C PRO A 67 21.43 15.33 -9.44
N ILE A 68 21.21 14.95 -10.69
CA ILE A 68 21.61 15.68 -11.88
C ILE A 68 20.36 16.08 -12.66
N ASP A 69 20.29 17.36 -13.03
CA ASP A 69 19.24 17.85 -13.91
C ASP A 69 19.49 17.38 -15.36
N TYR A 70 18.50 16.72 -15.94
CA TYR A 70 18.53 16.23 -17.31
C TYR A 70 17.30 16.69 -18.08
N PHE A 71 17.53 17.36 -19.21
CA PHE A 71 16.46 17.79 -20.11
C PHE A 71 16.30 16.81 -21.27
N HIS A 72 15.13 16.21 -21.39
CA HIS A 72 14.78 15.39 -22.54
C HIS A 72 14.09 16.24 -23.60
N SER A 73 14.73 16.38 -24.77
CA SER A 73 14.23 17.19 -25.89
C SER A 73 13.19 16.45 -26.72
N PHE A 74 12.11 17.13 -27.10
CA PHE A 74 11.16 16.64 -28.11
C PHE A 74 11.73 16.70 -29.55
N GLY A 75 12.94 17.24 -29.74
CA GLY A 75 13.58 17.44 -31.04
C GLY A 75 13.04 18.63 -31.84
N LYS A 76 11.92 19.22 -31.40
CA LYS A 76 11.33 20.44 -31.95
C LYS A 76 10.46 21.13 -30.89
N ARG A 77 10.17 22.41 -31.12
CA ARG A 77 9.14 23.12 -30.35
C ARG A 77 7.76 22.60 -30.72
N VAL A 78 6.94 22.31 -29.71
CA VAL A 78 5.58 21.77 -29.85
C VAL A 78 4.57 22.76 -29.29
N GLU A 79 3.49 23.06 -30.02
CA GLU A 79 2.45 24.00 -29.58
C GLU A 79 1.65 23.50 -28.39
N GLU A 80 1.31 22.20 -28.39
CA GLU A 80 0.56 21.51 -27.34
C GLU A 80 1.46 20.51 -26.57
N PRO A 81 2.36 21.00 -25.69
CA PRO A 81 3.38 20.17 -25.04
C PRO A 81 2.78 19.08 -24.16
N MET A 82 1.66 19.33 -23.47
CA MET A 82 1.01 18.29 -22.65
C MET A 82 0.45 17.15 -23.49
N ALA A 83 -0.29 17.46 -24.57
CA ALA A 83 -0.84 16.43 -25.44
C ALA A 83 0.29 15.58 -26.06
N PHE A 84 1.41 16.23 -26.41
CA PHE A 84 2.58 15.53 -26.95
C PHE A 84 3.29 14.67 -25.91
N PHE A 85 3.53 15.20 -24.69
CA PHE A 85 4.09 14.45 -23.57
C PHE A 85 3.24 13.21 -23.24
N ILE A 86 1.93 13.40 -23.09
CA ILE A 86 0.99 12.30 -22.78
C ILE A 86 1.02 11.26 -23.90
N LYS A 87 1.09 11.69 -25.16
CA LYS A 87 1.18 10.78 -26.30
C LYS A 87 2.48 9.97 -26.27
N ILE A 88 3.65 10.58 -26.11
CA ILE A 88 4.93 9.83 -26.06
C ILE A 88 4.98 8.89 -24.86
N TYR A 89 4.46 9.34 -23.72
CA TYR A 89 4.39 8.55 -22.49
C TYR A 89 3.46 7.35 -22.67
N SER A 90 2.25 7.58 -23.19
CA SER A 90 1.26 6.52 -23.44
C SER A 90 1.71 5.56 -24.53
N ASP A 91 2.28 6.05 -25.64
CA ASP A 91 2.81 5.24 -26.74
C ASP A 91 3.94 4.34 -26.25
N PHE A 92 4.79 4.82 -25.32
CA PHE A 92 5.80 4.00 -24.69
C PHE A 92 5.17 2.80 -23.98
N PHE A 93 4.15 2.99 -23.14
CA PHE A 93 3.49 1.88 -22.42
C PHE A 93 2.59 1.01 -23.29
N GLN A 94 2.11 1.52 -24.42
CA GLN A 94 1.37 0.71 -25.39
C GLN A 94 2.29 -0.21 -26.21
N ARG A 95 3.48 0.28 -26.61
CA ARG A 95 4.42 -0.46 -27.49
C ARG A 95 5.45 -1.27 -26.72
N ASN A 96 6.01 -0.65 -25.70
CA ASN A 96 6.75 -1.32 -24.67
C ASN A 96 5.74 -1.43 -23.54
N THR A 97 4.73 -2.30 -23.67
CA THR A 97 4.06 -2.79 -22.47
C THR A 97 5.22 -3.35 -21.65
N PRO A 98 5.75 -2.60 -20.67
CA PRO A 98 6.69 -3.22 -19.77
C PRO A 98 5.87 -4.35 -19.17
N ASP A 99 6.51 -5.41 -18.73
CA ASP A 99 5.87 -6.18 -17.68
C ASP A 99 5.74 -5.19 -16.49
N LEU A 100 4.69 -4.35 -16.47
CA LEU A 100 4.26 -3.51 -15.35
C LEU A 100 3.90 -4.39 -14.15
N LYS A 101 3.74 -5.69 -14.43
CA LYS A 101 4.12 -6.80 -13.59
C LYS A 101 5.60 -6.72 -13.25
N ASN A 102 5.96 -5.86 -12.31
CA ASN A 102 7.20 -6.05 -11.55
C ASN A 102 6.99 -7.27 -10.65
N ASN A 103 6.83 -8.43 -11.30
CA ASN A 103 6.40 -9.67 -10.71
C ASN A 103 7.54 -10.13 -9.83
N ARG A 104 7.42 -9.90 -8.53
CA ARG A 104 8.42 -10.39 -7.59
C ARG A 104 8.17 -11.86 -7.37
N LYS A 105 9.19 -12.65 -7.69
CA LYS A 105 9.23 -14.06 -7.38
C LYS A 105 9.63 -14.25 -5.92
N LEU A 106 8.69 -14.77 -5.14
CA LEU A 106 8.85 -15.12 -3.74
C LEU A 106 8.91 -16.64 -3.62
N ILE A 107 9.69 -17.17 -2.69
CA ILE A 107 9.86 -18.62 -2.51
C ILE A 107 9.30 -19.00 -1.14
N VAL A 108 8.39 -19.99 -1.12
CA VAL A 108 7.85 -20.52 0.13
C VAL A 108 8.97 -21.13 0.96
N LEU A 109 9.19 -20.60 2.16
CA LEU A 109 10.09 -21.19 3.15
C LEU A 109 9.32 -22.18 4.03
N ASP A 110 8.25 -21.70 4.63
CA ASP A 110 7.39 -22.48 5.51
C ASP A 110 5.98 -21.88 5.59
N ARG A 111 5.08 -22.67 6.18
CA ARG A 111 3.68 -22.34 6.41
C ARG A 111 3.35 -22.66 7.86
N GLN A 112 2.77 -21.70 8.56
CA GLN A 112 2.37 -21.84 9.96
C GLN A 112 0.89 -21.52 10.13
N LYS A 113 0.17 -22.33 10.90
CA LYS A 113 -1.17 -22.00 11.38
C LYS A 113 -1.05 -21.10 12.61
N ILE A 114 -1.57 -19.88 12.54
CA ILE A 114 -1.50 -18.89 13.64
C ILE A 114 -2.71 -19.04 14.56
N THR A 115 -3.90 -19.17 13.96
CA THR A 115 -5.17 -19.43 14.65
C THR A 115 -6.01 -20.40 13.83
N SER A 116 -7.28 -20.63 14.19
CA SER A 116 -8.20 -21.40 13.34
C SER A 116 -8.37 -20.80 11.94
N SER A 117 -8.28 -19.47 11.84
CA SER A 117 -8.64 -18.72 10.65
C SER A 117 -7.43 -18.09 9.95
N PHE A 118 -6.26 -18.01 10.61
CA PHE A 118 -5.06 -17.40 10.02
C PHE A 118 -3.97 -18.42 9.71
N ILE A 119 -3.44 -18.33 8.49
CA ILE A 119 -2.24 -19.05 8.04
C ILE A 119 -1.19 -18.01 7.67
N ARG A 120 0.03 -18.15 8.20
CA ARG A 120 1.20 -17.35 7.84
C ARG A 120 2.05 -18.11 6.85
N LEU A 121 2.47 -17.45 5.77
CA LEU A 121 3.57 -17.90 4.93
C LEU A 121 4.81 -17.09 5.24
N ARG A 122 5.94 -17.77 5.39
CA ARG A 122 7.26 -17.14 5.27
C ARG A 122 7.74 -17.30 3.85
N LEU A 123 8.05 -16.18 3.22
CA LEU A 123 8.40 -16.11 1.81
C LEU A 123 9.77 -15.46 1.68
N ALA A 124 10.75 -16.20 1.16
CA ALA A 124 12.05 -15.63 0.81
C ALA A 124 11.93 -14.76 -0.44
N TYR A 125 12.68 -13.68 -0.49
CA TYR A 125 12.86 -12.87 -1.70
C TYR A 125 14.34 -12.89 -2.09
N LYS A 126 14.60 -12.99 -3.40
CA LYS A 126 15.97 -12.95 -3.94
C LYS A 126 16.36 -11.54 -4.38
N ASP A 127 15.39 -10.80 -4.91
CA ASP A 127 15.59 -9.44 -5.37
C ASP A 127 15.41 -8.45 -4.22
N ALA A 128 16.12 -7.33 -4.29
CA ALA A 128 15.97 -6.25 -3.33
C ALA A 128 14.49 -5.82 -3.21
N LEU A 129 14.04 -5.65 -1.97
CA LEU A 129 12.74 -5.04 -1.68
C LEU A 129 12.78 -3.53 -1.94
N PRO A 130 11.62 -2.86 -2.09
CA PRO A 130 11.58 -1.40 -2.13
C PRO A 130 12.23 -0.78 -0.89
N ASN A 131 13.02 0.27 -1.07
CA ASN A 131 13.78 0.90 0.02
C ASN A 131 12.92 1.67 1.03
N ASN A 132 11.64 1.88 0.72
CA ASN A 132 10.71 2.69 1.52
C ASN A 132 9.44 1.91 1.93
N ILE A 133 9.59 0.63 2.29
CA ILE A 133 8.50 -0.16 2.86
C ILE A 133 8.06 0.48 4.18
N LYS A 134 6.82 0.96 4.22
CA LYS A 134 6.14 1.39 5.44
C LYS A 134 5.34 0.24 6.05
N PRO A 135 4.98 0.30 7.34
CA PRO A 135 4.03 -0.64 7.92
C PRO A 135 2.72 -0.70 7.12
N ALA A 136 2.03 -1.84 7.20
CA ALA A 136 0.84 -2.13 6.38
C ALA A 136 1.09 -2.16 4.86
N PHE A 137 2.33 -2.42 4.42
CA PHE A 137 2.68 -2.57 3.00
C PHE A 137 1.85 -3.65 2.30
N ILE A 138 1.30 -3.32 1.13
CA ILE A 138 0.41 -4.21 0.37
C ILE A 138 1.19 -4.90 -0.75
N THR A 139 0.94 -6.19 -0.90
CA THR A 139 1.31 -7.00 -2.07
C THR A 139 0.07 -7.63 -2.69
N VAL A 140 -0.02 -7.67 -4.02
CA VAL A 140 -1.04 -8.40 -4.74
C VAL A 140 -0.43 -9.72 -5.21
N LEU A 141 -0.84 -10.82 -4.60
CA LEU A 141 -0.31 -12.15 -4.94
C LEU A 141 -1.15 -12.84 -6.02
N SER A 142 -0.49 -13.57 -6.91
CA SER A 142 -1.14 -14.57 -7.77
C SER A 142 -1.50 -15.81 -6.95
N ILE A 143 -2.76 -16.21 -7.01
CA ILE A 143 -3.33 -17.36 -6.31
C ILE A 143 -3.75 -18.38 -7.37
N GLY A 144 -2.85 -19.32 -7.71
CA GLY A 144 -3.01 -20.16 -8.89
C GLY A 144 -2.86 -19.35 -10.19
N GLU A 145 -3.54 -19.77 -11.25
CA GLU A 145 -3.36 -19.22 -12.61
C GLU A 145 -4.18 -17.95 -12.86
N ASP A 146 -5.46 -17.92 -12.45
CA ASP A 146 -6.41 -16.87 -12.88
C ASP A 146 -6.83 -15.91 -11.76
N LEU A 147 -6.33 -16.09 -10.54
CA LEU A 147 -6.78 -15.32 -9.39
C LEU A 147 -5.65 -14.46 -8.83
N SER A 148 -5.97 -13.24 -8.43
CA SER A 148 -5.05 -12.42 -7.63
C SER A 148 -5.76 -11.76 -6.45
N ARG A 149 -5.04 -11.57 -5.35
CA ARG A 149 -5.58 -11.01 -4.11
C ARG A 149 -4.54 -10.13 -3.41
N ALA A 150 -5.00 -9.03 -2.83
CA ALA A 150 -4.16 -8.17 -2.02
C ALA A 150 -3.99 -8.75 -0.61
N TYR A 151 -2.76 -8.71 -0.10
CA TYR A 151 -2.38 -9.08 1.25
C TYR A 151 -1.39 -8.06 1.79
N THR A 152 -1.13 -8.13 3.08
CA THR A 152 -0.16 -7.28 3.77
C THR A 152 1.12 -8.02 4.04
N TYR A 153 2.26 -7.34 3.86
CA TYR A 153 3.50 -7.77 4.50
C TYR A 153 3.34 -7.62 6.02
N ARG A 154 2.99 -8.73 6.68
CA ARG A 154 2.86 -8.80 8.13
C ARG A 154 4.16 -8.42 8.81
N LYS A 155 5.29 -8.90 8.27
CA LYS A 155 6.65 -8.59 8.74
C LYS A 155 7.63 -8.64 7.58
N VAL A 156 8.68 -7.81 7.66
CA VAL A 156 9.82 -7.85 6.74
C VAL A 156 11.09 -8.10 7.56
N ASN A 157 11.87 -9.08 7.15
CA ASN A 157 13.18 -9.37 7.73
C ASN A 157 14.24 -9.21 6.63
N THR A 158 15.02 -8.14 6.71
CA THR A 158 16.07 -7.81 5.75
C THR A 158 17.35 -8.61 5.96
N GLU A 159 17.67 -8.95 7.20
CA GLU A 159 18.86 -9.75 7.55
C GLU A 159 18.75 -11.18 7.02
N GLN A 160 17.59 -11.81 7.17
CA GLN A 160 17.33 -13.18 6.72
C GLN A 160 16.60 -13.25 5.37
N GLN A 161 16.39 -12.11 4.72
CA GLN A 161 15.80 -11.97 3.38
C GLN A 161 14.45 -12.70 3.19
N TYR A 162 13.53 -12.53 4.15
CA TYR A 162 12.17 -13.05 4.03
C TYR A 162 11.12 -12.04 4.47
N ILE A 163 9.90 -12.23 3.98
CA ILE A 163 8.69 -11.55 4.43
C ILE A 163 7.72 -12.56 5.04
N GLU A 164 6.84 -12.08 5.92
CA GLU A 164 5.68 -12.83 6.41
C GLU A 164 4.43 -12.26 5.75
N VAL A 165 3.55 -13.14 5.27
CA VAL A 165 2.23 -12.77 4.75
C VAL A 165 1.18 -13.64 5.44
N ASP A 166 0.18 -12.99 6.03
CA ASP A 166 -0.89 -13.67 6.75
C ASP A 166 -2.16 -13.69 5.93
N PHE A 167 -2.75 -14.87 5.85
CA PHE A 167 -3.95 -15.15 5.08
C PHE A 167 -5.10 -15.41 6.06
N PHE A 168 -6.07 -14.51 6.07
CA PHE A 168 -7.37 -14.80 6.66
C PHE A 168 -8.11 -15.81 5.77
N THR A 169 -8.46 -16.94 6.34
CA THR A 169 -9.12 -18.06 5.68
C THR A 169 -10.42 -18.35 6.39
N HIS A 170 -11.53 -18.26 5.66
CA HIS A 170 -12.86 -18.66 6.14
C HIS A 170 -13.50 -19.58 5.12
N GLY A 171 -14.24 -20.58 5.59
CA GLY A 171 -14.90 -21.56 4.73
C GLY A 171 -13.95 -22.30 3.79
N VAL A 172 -14.45 -22.63 2.60
CA VAL A 172 -13.69 -23.25 1.51
C VAL A 172 -13.57 -22.23 0.39
N THR A 173 -12.36 -21.70 0.17
CA THR A 173 -12.07 -20.70 -0.86
C THR A 173 -10.94 -21.16 -1.79
N PRO A 174 -10.85 -20.62 -3.01
CA PRO A 174 -9.70 -20.88 -3.89
C PRO A 174 -8.36 -20.58 -3.22
N THR A 175 -8.27 -19.49 -2.46
CA THR A 175 -7.07 -19.14 -1.68
C THR A 175 -6.73 -20.23 -0.67
N LYS A 176 -7.70 -20.74 0.10
CA LYS A 176 -7.43 -21.79 1.09
C LYS A 176 -6.92 -23.07 0.43
N LYS A 177 -7.56 -23.51 -0.67
CA LYS A 177 -7.09 -24.69 -1.43
C LYS A 177 -5.69 -24.49 -2.01
N TRP A 178 -5.41 -23.30 -2.55
CA TRP A 178 -4.07 -22.95 -3.02
C TRP A 178 -3.04 -23.01 -1.90
N LEU A 179 -3.34 -22.43 -0.73
CA LEU A 179 -2.47 -22.50 0.45
C LEU A 179 -2.22 -23.93 0.91
N GLU A 180 -3.24 -24.79 0.87
CA GLU A 180 -3.14 -26.21 1.26
C GLU A 180 -2.16 -26.99 0.37
N CYS A 181 -2.12 -26.67 -0.93
CA CYS A 181 -1.24 -27.28 -1.93
C CYS A 181 0.17 -26.67 -2.01
N LEU A 182 0.43 -25.54 -1.36
CA LEU A 182 1.76 -24.93 -1.36
C LEU A 182 2.77 -25.72 -0.53
N GLU A 183 3.92 -25.99 -1.13
CA GLU A 183 5.06 -26.67 -0.49
C GLU A 183 6.29 -25.74 -0.41
N PRO A 184 7.17 -25.93 0.59
CA PRO A 184 8.46 -25.25 0.63
C PRO A 184 9.25 -25.41 -0.68
N GLY A 185 9.88 -24.31 -1.11
CA GLY A 185 10.64 -24.23 -2.35
C GLY A 185 9.81 -23.83 -3.58
N GLN A 186 8.47 -23.84 -3.49
CA GLN A 186 7.61 -23.37 -4.57
C GLN A 186 7.57 -21.85 -4.66
N ASP A 187 7.22 -21.38 -5.86
CA ASP A 187 7.16 -19.96 -6.18
C ASP A 187 5.78 -19.36 -5.90
N VAL A 188 5.78 -18.17 -5.31
CA VAL A 188 4.63 -17.28 -5.17
C VAL A 188 4.95 -15.99 -5.92
N ILE A 189 4.04 -15.54 -6.77
CA ILE A 189 4.26 -14.35 -7.59
C ILE A 189 3.52 -13.16 -6.96
N SER A 190 4.27 -12.13 -6.57
CA SER A 190 3.74 -10.81 -6.20
C SER A 190 3.66 -9.95 -7.45
N LEU A 191 2.45 -9.58 -7.86
CA LEU A 191 2.15 -8.87 -9.10
C LEU A 191 2.33 -7.35 -8.98
N ARG A 192 1.96 -6.79 -7.81
CA ARG A 192 1.94 -5.36 -7.52
C ARG A 192 2.21 -5.14 -6.04
N GLU A 193 2.95 -4.08 -5.73
CA GLU A 193 3.38 -3.74 -4.38
C GLU A 193 3.15 -2.24 -4.15
N LYS A 194 2.63 -1.85 -2.98
CA LYS A 194 2.43 -0.43 -2.64
C LYS A 194 2.41 -0.16 -1.14
N ASN A 195 2.80 1.06 -0.77
CA ASN A 195 2.60 1.57 0.57
C ASN A 195 1.12 1.89 0.84
N GLU A 196 0.67 1.64 2.06
CA GLU A 196 -0.56 2.22 2.59
C GLU A 196 -0.33 3.65 3.10
N SER A 197 -1.42 4.41 3.21
CA SER A 197 -1.38 5.77 3.77
C SER A 197 -1.38 5.69 5.30
N VAL A 198 -0.20 5.88 5.91
CA VAL A 198 0.00 5.73 7.37
C VAL A 198 0.72 6.92 8.03
N ASP A 199 1.14 7.93 7.27
CA ASP A 199 1.96 9.03 7.76
C ASP A 199 1.23 9.93 8.77
N HIS A 200 -0.10 10.01 8.68
CA HIS A 200 -0.93 10.79 9.61
C HIS A 200 -0.96 10.19 11.03
N LEU A 201 -0.46 8.97 11.23
CA LEU A 201 -0.49 8.25 12.50
C LEU A 201 0.66 8.59 13.44
N GLN A 202 1.64 9.37 13.00
CA GLN A 202 2.88 9.65 13.73
C GLN A 202 2.68 10.46 15.02
N GLN A 203 1.52 11.11 15.18
CA GLN A 203 1.20 11.92 16.36
C GLN A 203 -0.30 11.92 16.66
N GLY A 204 -0.63 12.26 17.91
CA GLY A 204 -2.01 12.39 18.38
C GLY A 204 -2.63 11.05 18.79
N LYS A 205 -3.87 11.11 19.29
CA LYS A 205 -4.60 9.93 19.77
C LYS A 205 -5.14 9.12 18.59
N VAL A 206 -4.56 7.95 18.36
CA VAL A 206 -4.90 7.10 17.21
C VAL A 206 -5.89 6.00 17.59
N LEU A 207 -6.89 5.81 16.74
CA LEU A 207 -7.68 4.58 16.64
C LEU A 207 -7.19 3.72 15.47
N LEU A 208 -6.83 2.47 15.75
CA LEU A 208 -6.68 1.40 14.75
C LEU A 208 -7.91 0.50 14.80
N CYS A 209 -8.61 0.29 13.69
CA CYS A 209 -9.80 -0.54 13.68
C CYS A 209 -9.94 -1.41 12.44
N GLY A 210 -10.53 -2.61 12.57
CA GLY A 210 -10.69 -3.47 11.41
C GLY A 210 -11.42 -4.78 11.66
N ASP A 211 -11.76 -5.42 10.55
CA ASP A 211 -12.10 -6.84 10.51
C ASP A 211 -10.84 -7.72 10.40
N GLU A 212 -11.00 -9.04 10.39
CA GLU A 212 -9.90 -10.01 10.32
C GLU A 212 -8.97 -9.76 9.13
N THR A 213 -9.48 -9.24 8.02
CA THR A 213 -8.63 -8.96 6.84
C THR A 213 -7.64 -7.84 7.09
N ALA A 214 -7.91 -6.96 8.07
CA ALA A 214 -7.04 -5.87 8.48
C ALA A 214 -6.03 -6.25 9.56
N PHE A 215 -6.20 -7.40 10.24
CA PHE A 215 -5.35 -7.77 11.37
C PHE A 215 -3.85 -7.79 11.03
N PRO A 216 -3.42 -8.32 9.87
CA PRO A 216 -1.99 -8.31 9.51
C PRO A 216 -1.42 -6.89 9.36
N ALA A 217 -2.21 -5.95 8.85
CA ALA A 217 -1.82 -4.55 8.70
C ALA A 217 -1.76 -3.83 10.05
N ILE A 218 -2.75 -4.04 10.91
CA ILE A 218 -2.76 -3.50 12.28
C ILE A 218 -1.57 -4.03 13.08
N ALA A 219 -1.28 -5.33 12.97
CA ALA A 219 -0.15 -5.94 13.64
C ALA A 219 1.20 -5.40 13.13
N SER A 220 1.34 -5.21 11.81
CA SER A 220 2.49 -4.55 11.20
C SER A 220 2.68 -3.11 11.72
N LEU A 221 1.59 -2.35 11.87
CA LEU A 221 1.61 -1.00 12.45
C LEU A 221 2.06 -1.02 13.91
N LEU A 222 1.51 -1.93 14.73
CA LEU A 222 1.85 -2.05 16.15
C LEU A 222 3.33 -2.41 16.36
N ASP A 223 3.84 -3.37 15.59
CA ASP A 223 5.25 -3.80 15.66
C ASP A 223 6.25 -2.67 15.33
N ASN A 224 5.80 -1.67 14.57
CA ASN A 224 6.60 -0.55 14.08
C ASN A 224 6.07 0.80 14.59
N TRP A 225 5.37 0.79 15.72
CA TRP A 225 4.74 1.99 16.25
C TRP A 225 5.77 3.03 16.69
N GLN A 226 5.64 4.26 16.19
CA GLN A 226 6.55 5.37 16.50
C GLN A 226 5.85 6.56 17.18
N ASN A 227 4.52 6.59 17.18
CA ASN A 227 3.78 7.64 17.87
C ASN A 227 3.96 7.48 19.39
N PRO A 228 4.32 8.55 20.12
CA PRO A 228 4.47 8.48 21.58
C PRO A 228 3.18 8.13 22.32
N GLU A 229 2.01 8.43 21.73
CA GLU A 229 0.71 8.05 22.28
C GLU A 229 0.38 6.60 21.86
N PRO A 230 -0.01 5.72 22.80
CA PRO A 230 -0.42 4.37 22.47
C PRO A 230 -1.77 4.38 21.73
N PRO A 231 -1.97 3.48 20.75
CA PRO A 231 -3.23 3.41 20.03
C PRO A 231 -4.33 2.72 20.85
N LEU A 232 -5.58 3.11 20.59
CA LEU A 232 -6.74 2.27 20.85
C LEU A 232 -6.94 1.34 19.64
N VAL A 233 -7.11 0.04 19.88
CA VAL A 233 -7.30 -0.97 18.84
C VAL A 233 -8.67 -1.63 19.00
N LEU A 234 -9.53 -1.50 18.00
CA LEU A 234 -10.89 -2.06 18.02
C LEU A 234 -11.09 -3.04 16.87
N LEU A 235 -11.38 -4.30 17.19
CA LEU A 235 -11.38 -5.40 16.22
C LEU A 235 -12.72 -6.12 16.23
N GLU A 236 -13.28 -6.36 15.04
CA GLU A 236 -14.44 -7.22 14.87
C GLU A 236 -14.02 -8.53 14.23
N MET A 237 -14.59 -9.64 14.70
CA MET A 237 -14.28 -10.97 14.20
C MET A 237 -15.46 -11.93 14.28
N LEU A 238 -15.54 -12.84 13.32
CA LEU A 238 -16.50 -13.95 13.32
C LEU A 238 -16.14 -14.99 14.38
N ASN A 239 -14.85 -15.32 14.52
CA ASN A 239 -14.38 -16.26 15.54
C ASN A 239 -13.58 -15.53 16.63
N LEU A 240 -14.11 -15.49 17.85
CA LEU A 240 -13.46 -14.82 18.98
C LEU A 240 -12.16 -15.51 19.43
N GLU A 241 -11.94 -16.78 19.07
CA GLU A 241 -10.67 -17.47 19.30
C GLU A 241 -9.50 -16.81 18.53
N ASP A 242 -9.80 -16.08 17.44
CA ASP A 242 -8.78 -15.34 16.69
C ASP A 242 -8.24 -14.11 17.45
N SER A 243 -8.83 -13.74 18.59
CA SER A 243 -8.32 -12.67 19.47
C SER A 243 -6.86 -12.89 19.91
N VAL A 244 -6.39 -14.15 19.90
CA VAL A 244 -5.00 -14.50 20.22
C VAL A 244 -4.00 -14.13 19.12
N TYR A 245 -4.46 -13.70 17.95
CA TYR A 245 -3.61 -13.34 16.79
C TYR A 245 -2.52 -12.32 17.15
N PHE A 246 -2.83 -11.35 18.00
CA PHE A 246 -1.91 -10.26 18.37
C PHE A 246 -0.92 -10.63 19.50
N LYS A 247 -0.90 -11.89 19.97
CA LYS A 247 0.01 -12.30 21.05
C LYS A 247 1.49 -12.20 20.69
N ASP A 248 1.83 -12.30 19.42
CA ASP A 248 3.21 -12.18 18.91
C ASP A 248 3.63 -10.73 18.59
N CYS A 249 2.71 -9.77 18.73
CA CYS A 249 2.94 -8.37 18.40
C CYS A 249 3.64 -7.64 19.54
N ARG A 250 4.56 -6.74 19.19
CA ARG A 250 5.13 -5.75 20.10
C ARG A 250 4.11 -4.64 20.29
N LEU A 251 3.44 -4.65 21.42
CA LEU A 251 2.45 -3.64 21.75
C LEU A 251 3.11 -2.44 22.43
N PRO A 252 2.90 -1.20 21.94
CA PRO A 252 3.25 0.00 22.69
C PRO A 252 2.64 -0.04 24.09
N LYS A 253 3.40 0.36 25.11
CA LYS A 253 2.90 0.34 26.49
C LYS A 253 1.67 1.24 26.61
N GLY A 254 0.58 0.69 27.14
CA GLY A 254 -0.70 1.40 27.26
C GLY A 254 -1.67 1.18 26.10
N THR A 255 -1.27 0.42 25.07
CA THR A 255 -2.18 -0.01 23.99
C THR A 255 -3.36 -0.78 24.59
N GLN A 256 -4.57 -0.39 24.20
CA GLN A 256 -5.80 -1.09 24.58
C GLN A 256 -6.33 -1.82 23.35
N ILE A 257 -6.56 -3.13 23.46
CA ILE A 257 -7.16 -3.94 22.41
C ILE A 257 -8.54 -4.40 22.89
N CYS A 258 -9.60 -4.02 22.17
CA CYS A 258 -10.94 -4.51 22.38
C CYS A 258 -11.40 -5.33 21.17
N THR A 259 -11.92 -6.52 21.44
CA THR A 259 -12.37 -7.46 20.42
C THR A 259 -13.87 -7.68 20.53
N PHE A 260 -14.58 -7.69 19.41
CA PHE A 260 -16.02 -7.87 19.33
C PHE A 260 -16.34 -9.07 18.44
N SER A 261 -17.22 -9.96 18.92
CA SER A 261 -17.77 -11.02 18.09
C SER A 261 -18.93 -10.49 17.25
N ILE A 262 -18.91 -10.80 15.96
CA ILE A 262 -20.02 -10.59 15.03
C ILE A 262 -20.60 -11.94 14.59
N GLN A 263 -21.89 -11.99 14.26
CA GLN A 263 -22.53 -13.25 13.84
C GLN A 263 -22.57 -13.40 12.31
N SER A 264 -22.52 -12.28 11.60
CA SER A 264 -22.51 -12.25 10.15
C SER A 264 -21.66 -11.09 9.64
N PRO A 265 -21.11 -11.19 8.42
CA PRO A 265 -20.38 -10.07 7.82
C PRO A 265 -21.20 -8.79 7.63
N ASP A 266 -22.53 -8.80 7.84
CA ASP A 266 -23.40 -7.61 7.77
C ASP A 266 -23.22 -6.72 8.99
N GLU A 267 -22.68 -7.27 10.08
CA GLU A 267 -22.47 -6.53 11.32
C GLU A 267 -21.13 -5.79 11.36
N TYR A 268 -20.23 -5.98 10.39
CA TYR A 268 -18.96 -5.25 10.36
C TYR A 268 -19.18 -3.73 10.38
N GLY A 269 -18.41 -3.05 11.20
CA GLY A 269 -18.50 -1.65 11.59
C GLY A 269 -19.49 -1.37 12.74
N THR A 270 -20.46 -2.25 12.99
CA THR A 270 -21.58 -1.94 13.90
C THR A 270 -21.19 -2.06 15.37
N LYS A 271 -20.42 -3.07 15.77
CA LYS A 271 -20.03 -3.25 17.18
C LYS A 271 -19.08 -2.14 17.61
N ILE A 272 -18.12 -1.81 16.74
CA ILE A 272 -17.17 -0.70 16.95
C ILE A 272 -17.92 0.62 17.07
N LYS A 273 -18.84 0.91 16.15
CA LYS A 273 -19.68 2.11 16.22
C LYS A 273 -20.43 2.19 17.55
N ASN A 274 -21.14 1.13 17.94
CA ASN A 274 -21.93 1.12 19.17
C ASN A 274 -21.06 1.28 20.43
N TYR A 275 -19.90 0.63 20.47
CA TYR A 275 -18.93 0.79 21.56
C TYR A 275 -18.45 2.24 21.66
N LEU A 276 -18.11 2.85 20.53
CA LEU A 276 -17.66 4.23 20.49
C LEU A 276 -18.79 5.22 20.81
N GLU A 277 -20.05 4.94 20.48
CA GLU A 277 -21.20 5.76 20.89
C GLU A 277 -21.38 5.82 22.41
N GLN A 278 -21.04 4.74 23.11
CA GLN A 278 -21.19 4.60 24.55
C GLN A 278 -19.95 5.01 25.35
N THR A 279 -18.92 5.54 24.67
CA THR A 279 -17.66 5.93 25.29
C THR A 279 -17.24 7.35 24.88
N ASP A 280 -16.43 7.97 25.74
CA ASP A 280 -15.92 9.33 25.56
C ASP A 280 -14.44 9.34 25.14
N TYR A 281 -14.01 8.35 24.35
CA TYR A 281 -12.64 8.35 23.81
C TYR A 281 -12.42 9.59 22.94
N SER A 282 -11.34 10.31 23.23
CA SER A 282 -10.84 11.35 22.34
C SER A 282 -9.98 10.68 21.25
N ILE A 283 -10.46 10.76 20.00
CA ILE A 283 -9.78 10.21 18.83
C ILE A 283 -9.46 11.37 17.89
N GLN A 284 -8.23 11.40 17.38
CA GLN A 284 -7.75 12.45 16.48
C GLN A 284 -7.36 11.89 15.12
N LYS A 285 -6.84 10.67 15.07
CA LYS A 285 -6.37 10.01 13.85
C LYS A 285 -6.95 8.61 13.77
N ILE A 286 -7.27 8.15 12.56
CA ILE A 286 -7.87 6.84 12.33
C ILE A 286 -7.15 6.12 11.20
N TRP A 287 -6.83 4.85 11.43
CA TRP A 287 -6.53 3.90 10.38
C TRP A 287 -7.40 2.66 10.53
N GLY A 288 -7.94 2.16 9.44
CA GLY A 288 -8.67 0.91 9.46
C GLY A 288 -9.02 0.33 8.11
N ALA A 289 -9.43 -0.93 8.12
CA ALA A 289 -9.88 -1.61 6.93
C ALA A 289 -10.97 -2.64 7.24
N PHE A 290 -11.96 -2.70 6.35
CA PHE A 290 -13.17 -3.51 6.51
C PHE A 290 -13.68 -4.01 5.16
N HIS A 291 -14.77 -4.79 5.19
CA HIS A 291 -15.75 -4.85 4.11
C HIS A 291 -16.23 -3.45 3.67
N THR A 292 -16.61 -3.30 2.40
CA THR A 292 -17.16 -2.06 1.81
C THR A 292 -18.22 -1.36 2.68
N ASP A 293 -19.22 -2.07 3.17
CA ASP A 293 -20.32 -1.44 3.91
C ASP A 293 -19.94 -1.04 5.33
N GLY A 294 -19.13 -1.87 6.01
CA GLY A 294 -18.55 -1.51 7.32
C GLY A 294 -17.65 -0.28 7.22
N MET A 295 -16.84 -0.20 6.16
CA MET A 295 -16.03 0.98 5.85
C MET A 295 -16.89 2.23 5.66
N LYS A 296 -17.96 2.17 4.84
CA LYS A 296 -18.86 3.31 4.61
C LYS A 296 -19.54 3.76 5.89
N LEU A 297 -20.04 2.80 6.68
CA LEU A 297 -20.68 3.06 7.97
C LEU A 297 -19.74 3.81 8.91
N LEU A 298 -18.53 3.28 9.12
CA LEU A 298 -17.57 3.83 10.06
C LEU A 298 -17.01 5.18 9.61
N ARG A 299 -16.72 5.38 8.32
CA ARG A 299 -16.28 6.69 7.81
C ARG A 299 -17.29 7.78 8.11
N LYS A 300 -18.56 7.54 7.77
CA LYS A 300 -19.65 8.49 8.05
C LYS A 300 -19.77 8.76 9.55
N PHE A 301 -19.69 7.72 10.37
CA PHE A 301 -19.74 7.86 11.82
C PHE A 301 -18.58 8.70 12.37
N PHE A 302 -17.34 8.45 11.91
CA PHE A 302 -16.17 9.18 12.38
C PHE A 302 -16.18 10.65 11.97
N GLU A 303 -16.60 10.95 10.74
CA GLU A 303 -16.80 12.32 10.26
C GLU A 303 -17.84 13.06 11.13
N GLN A 304 -18.94 12.39 11.52
CA GLN A 304 -20.01 13.01 12.29
C GLN A 304 -19.69 13.15 13.79
N LYS A 305 -19.17 12.09 14.43
CA LYS A 305 -18.92 12.08 15.89
C LYS A 305 -17.63 12.80 16.27
N TYR A 306 -16.54 12.55 15.52
CA TYR A 306 -15.22 13.05 15.87
C TYR A 306 -14.76 14.24 15.01
N GLN A 307 -15.54 14.62 13.98
CA GLN A 307 -15.21 15.72 13.06
C GLN A 307 -13.84 15.53 12.37
N ILE A 308 -13.44 14.28 12.16
CA ILE A 308 -12.17 13.91 11.52
C ILE A 308 -12.36 13.92 10.00
N THR A 309 -11.44 14.57 9.29
CA THR A 309 -11.45 14.67 7.82
C THR A 309 -10.58 13.61 7.17
N SER A 310 -10.59 13.54 5.83
CA SER A 310 -9.78 12.58 5.06
C SER A 310 -8.27 12.73 5.25
N ALA A 311 -7.77 13.89 5.71
CA ALA A 311 -6.36 14.07 6.03
C ALA A 311 -5.90 13.22 7.23
N ASP A 312 -6.83 12.95 8.14
CA ASP A 312 -6.58 12.30 9.44
C ASP A 312 -7.30 10.95 9.59
N MET A 313 -7.97 10.51 8.53
CA MET A 313 -8.74 9.27 8.49
C MET A 313 -8.45 8.47 7.23
N VAL A 314 -7.87 7.30 7.42
CA VAL A 314 -7.71 6.28 6.39
C VAL A 314 -8.54 5.06 6.79
N VAL A 315 -9.74 4.93 6.22
CA VAL A 315 -10.55 3.71 6.34
C VAL A 315 -10.78 3.15 4.93
N ARG A 316 -10.29 1.92 4.69
CA ARG A 316 -10.25 1.26 3.38
C ARG A 316 -11.26 0.11 3.29
N ALA A 317 -11.74 -0.15 2.07
CA ALA A 317 -12.45 -1.38 1.76
C ALA A 317 -11.43 -2.41 1.25
N TYR A 318 -11.16 -3.46 2.03
CA TYR A 318 -10.24 -4.53 1.65
C TYR A 318 -10.91 -5.63 0.84
N TRP A 319 -12.21 -5.79 1.04
CA TRP A 319 -13.00 -6.75 0.29
C TRP A 319 -14.42 -6.25 0.10
N ASN A 320 -15.06 -6.76 -0.94
CA ASN A 320 -16.44 -6.49 -1.25
C ASN A 320 -17.15 -7.82 -1.38
N ARG A 321 -18.44 -7.86 -1.01
CA ARG A 321 -19.27 -8.99 -1.40
C ARG A 321 -19.45 -9.00 -2.90
N LEU A 322 -19.54 -10.19 -3.47
CA LEU A 322 -20.13 -10.35 -4.78
C LEU A 322 -21.59 -9.89 -4.65
N LYS A 323 -22.02 -8.98 -5.53
CA LYS A 323 -23.43 -8.64 -5.61
C LYS A 323 -24.15 -9.92 -6.05
N ASN A 324 -25.12 -10.37 -5.25
CA ASN A 324 -26.03 -11.44 -5.63
C ASN A 324 -26.83 -11.07 -6.88
#